data_AF-A0A1B8HLT6-F1
#
_entry.id   AF-A0A1B8HLT6-F1
#
_cell.length_a   1.000
_cell.length_b   1.000
_cell.length_c   1.000
_cell.angle_alpha   90.00
_cell.angle_beta   90.00
_cell.angle_gamma   90.00
#
_symmetry.space_group_name_H-M   'P 1'
#
loop_
_entity.id
_entity.type
_entity.pdbx_description
1 polymer ?
#
loop_
_entity_poly.entity_id
_entity_poly.type
_entity_poly.pdbx_seq_one_letter_code
_entity_poly.pdbx_strand_id
1 'polypeptide(L)'
;MCIVTGANSRLNPEHYLFSNIKTKDIIFTKNKDAYDEIDLITSQCMQKNNVDLFLIALGPTGTVLSSRLSDKNKIALDIGHLTNSYDTAFNGKPVPELLPIGF
;
A
#
# COMPACT_ATOMS: atom_id res chain seq x y z
N MET A 1 -6.25 8.55 -6.67
CA MET A 1 -5.54 7.32 -6.26
C MET A 1 -5.57 7.21 -4.75
N CYS A 2 -5.73 6.01 -4.20
CA CYS A 2 -5.67 5.76 -2.76
C CYS A 2 -4.57 4.75 -2.44
N ILE A 3 -3.67 5.10 -1.53
CA ILE A 3 -2.62 4.20 -1.03
C ILE A 3 -3.11 3.55 0.26
N VAL A 4 -3.03 2.23 0.37
CA VAL A 4 -3.38 1.47 1.58
C VAL A 4 -2.11 0.82 2.11
N THR A 5 -1.68 1.24 3.30
CA THR A 5 -0.39 0.81 3.85
C THR A 5 -0.41 0.78 5.38
N GLY A 6 0.48 0.01 5.99
CA GLY A 6 0.60 -0.05 7.44
C GLY A 6 1.12 1.27 8.02
N ALA A 7 0.65 1.66 9.21
CA ALA A 7 1.24 2.76 9.97
C ALA A 7 2.72 2.48 10.25
N ASN A 8 3.62 3.43 10.00
CA ASN A 8 5.08 3.20 10.09
C ASN A 8 5.61 2.06 9.19
N SER A 9 4.88 1.69 8.13
CA SER A 9 5.38 0.76 7.11
C SER A 9 6.51 1.39 6.30
N ARG A 10 7.22 0.55 5.54
CA ARG A 10 8.37 0.97 4.72
C ARG A 10 7.98 1.65 3.42
N LEU A 11 6.73 1.50 2.97
CA LEU A 11 6.23 2.22 1.81
C LEU A 11 6.22 3.72 2.14
N ASN A 12 6.90 4.52 1.33
CA ASN A 12 6.89 5.98 1.47
C ASN A 12 5.82 6.59 0.54
N PRO A 13 4.67 7.07 1.05
CA PRO A 13 3.61 7.64 0.21
C PRO A 13 4.00 8.99 -0.43
N GLU A 14 5.07 9.63 0.06
CA GLU A 14 5.63 10.87 -0.46
C GLU A 14 6.81 10.65 -1.41
N HIS A 15 7.08 9.39 -1.78
CA HIS A 15 8.17 9.07 -2.70
C HIS A 15 7.94 9.68 -4.09
N TYR A 16 9.03 10.08 -4.76
CA TYR A 16 8.99 10.71 -6.09
C TYR A 16 8.21 9.91 -7.15
N LEU A 17 8.18 8.57 -7.03
CA LEU A 17 7.36 7.68 -7.87
C LEU A 17 5.88 8.09 -7.94
N PHE A 18 5.38 8.76 -6.90
CA PHE A 18 3.99 9.16 -6.75
C PHE A 18 3.78 10.67 -7.00
N SER A 19 4.81 11.39 -7.46
CA SER A 19 4.79 12.85 -7.61
C SER A 19 3.85 13.37 -8.69
N ASN A 20 3.46 12.53 -9.65
CA ASN A 20 2.55 12.88 -10.73
C ASN A 20 1.08 12.53 -10.44
N ILE A 21 0.76 12.05 -9.23
CA ILE A 21 -0.62 11.74 -8.84
C ILE A 21 -1.40 13.05 -8.68
N LYS A 22 -2.52 13.17 -9.41
CA LYS A 22 -3.40 14.36 -9.33
C LYS A 22 -4.08 14.51 -7.97
N THR A 23 -4.58 13.41 -7.41
CA THR A 23 -5.24 13.39 -6.09
C THR A 23 -4.84 12.11 -5.36
N LYS A 24 -4.29 12.27 -4.17
CA LYS A 24 -3.73 11.20 -3.34
C LYS A 24 -4.45 11.15 -2.01
N ASP A 25 -5.03 10.00 -1.72
CA ASP A 25 -5.55 9.61 -0.41
C ASP A 25 -4.67 8.52 0.20
N ILE A 26 -4.62 8.44 1.52
CA ILE A 26 -3.91 7.37 2.23
C ILE A 26 -4.84 6.77 3.29
N ILE A 27 -4.92 5.44 3.33
CA ILE A 27 -5.53 4.67 4.41
C ILE A 27 -4.39 3.99 5.16
N PHE A 28 -4.21 4.37 6.42
CA PHE A 28 -3.27 3.71 7.32
C PHE A 28 -3.97 2.58 8.07
N THR A 29 -3.33 1.42 8.12
CA THR A 29 -3.80 0.23 8.84
C THR A 29 -2.78 -0.19 9.90
N LYS A 30 -3.07 -1.28 10.63
CA LYS A 30 -2.04 -1.98 11.40
C LYS A 30 -0.81 -2.32 10.55
N ASN A 31 0.36 -2.30 11.17
CA ASN A 31 1.64 -2.62 10.53
C ASN A 31 2.07 -4.07 10.74
N LYS A 32 1.41 -4.78 11.65
CA LYS A 32 1.53 -6.22 11.91
C LYS A 32 0.13 -6.81 12.02
N ASP A 33 -0.01 -8.05 11.57
CA ASP A 33 -1.28 -8.80 11.65
C ASP A 33 -2.48 -8.01 11.10
N ALA A 34 -2.25 -7.24 10.02
CA ALA A 34 -3.28 -6.40 9.39
C ALA A 34 -4.47 -7.22 8.84
N TYR A 35 -4.30 -8.53 8.70
CA TYR A 35 -5.37 -9.44 8.29
C TYR A 35 -6.51 -9.48 9.31
N ASP A 36 -6.23 -9.26 10.60
CA ASP A 36 -7.26 -9.19 11.65
C ASP A 36 -8.30 -8.08 11.39
N GLU A 37 -7.95 -7.07 10.59
CA GLU A 37 -8.80 -5.94 10.25
C GLU A 37 -9.23 -5.94 8.78
N ILE A 38 -9.07 -7.05 8.06
CA ILE A 38 -9.31 -7.09 6.60
C ILE A 38 -10.72 -6.63 6.22
N ASP A 39 -11.74 -6.93 7.01
CA ASP A 39 -13.12 -6.50 6.75
C ASP A 39 -13.30 -5.00 6.97
N LEU A 40 -12.67 -4.45 8.01
CA LEU A 40 -12.65 -3.02 8.30
C LEU A 40 -11.94 -2.25 7.17
N ILE A 41 -10.74 -2.70 6.78
CA ILE A 41 -9.94 -2.07 5.73
C ILE A 41 -10.68 -2.13 4.39
N THR A 42 -11.30 -3.27 4.07
CA THR A 42 -12.14 -3.41 2.87
C THR A 42 -13.28 -2.39 2.89
N SER A 43 -13.96 -2.24 4.03
CA SER A 43 -15.07 -1.29 4.18
C SER A 43 -14.61 0.16 4.03
N GLN A 44 -13.47 0.54 4.62
CA GLN A 44 -12.87 1.87 4.45
C GLN A 44 -12.54 2.18 3.00
N CYS A 45 -11.97 1.21 2.27
CA CYS A 45 -11.70 1.36 0.84
C CYS A 45 -12.99 1.57 0.03
N MET A 46 -14.07 0.84 0.36
CA MET A 46 -15.35 0.97 -0.33
C MET A 46 -16.07 2.30 -0.06
N GLN A 47 -15.81 2.93 1.09
CA GLN A 47 -16.36 4.26 1.42
C GLN A 47 -15.67 5.41 0.66
N LYS A 48 -14.49 5.16 0.08
CA LYS A 48 -13.79 6.16 -0.74
C LYS A 48 -14.48 6.31 -2.10
N ASN A 49 -14.96 7.52 -2.37
CA ASN A 49 -15.53 7.90 -3.65
C ASN A 49 -14.42 8.37 -4.61
N ASN A 50 -14.65 8.20 -5.92
CA ASN A 50 -13.76 8.71 -6.98
C ASN A 50 -12.29 8.23 -6.87
N VAL A 51 -12.09 6.96 -6.49
CA VAL A 51 -10.76 6.32 -6.52
C VAL A 51 -10.62 5.49 -7.78
N ASP A 52 -9.76 5.95 -8.69
CA ASP A 52 -9.44 5.25 -9.94
C ASP A 52 -8.57 4.01 -9.73
N LEU A 53 -7.71 4.04 -8.70
CA LEU A 53 -6.72 3.02 -8.41
C LEU A 53 -6.37 2.99 -6.92
N PHE A 54 -6.39 1.78 -6.36
CA PHE A 54 -5.81 1.46 -5.05
C PHE A 54 -4.41 0.87 -5.23
N LEU A 55 -3.42 1.44 -4.54
CA LEU A 55 -2.08 0.87 -4.40
C LEU A 55 -1.92 0.33 -2.99
N ILE A 56 -1.56 -0.95 -2.83
CA ILE A 56 -1.60 -1.64 -1.55
C ILE A 56 -0.22 -2.16 -1.19
N ALA A 57 0.23 -1.90 0.03
CA ALA A 57 1.47 -2.45 0.60
C ALA A 57 1.21 -2.95 2.03
N LEU A 58 0.71 -4.18 2.15
CA LEU A 58 0.29 -4.78 3.43
C LEU A 58 0.74 -6.23 3.63
N GLY A 59 1.85 -6.62 2.99
CA GLY A 59 2.32 -8.01 3.04
C GLY A 59 1.23 -8.98 2.54
N PRO A 60 1.05 -10.16 3.17
CA PRO A 60 0.04 -11.15 2.75
C PRO A 60 -1.39 -10.58 2.70
N THR A 61 -1.73 -9.64 3.60
CA THR A 61 -3.02 -8.95 3.62
C THR A 61 -3.25 -8.15 2.34
N GLY A 62 -2.19 -7.62 1.71
CA GLY A 62 -2.28 -6.85 0.48
C GLY A 62 -2.82 -7.67 -0.69
N THR A 63 -2.41 -8.94 -0.79
CA THR A 63 -2.88 -9.86 -1.81
C THR A 63 -4.37 -10.17 -1.64
N VAL A 64 -4.82 -10.42 -0.40
CA VAL A 64 -6.24 -10.68 -0.13
C VAL A 64 -7.09 -9.42 -0.35
N LEU A 65 -6.62 -8.26 0.09
CA LEU A 65 -7.34 -6.99 -0.09
C LEU A 65 -7.49 -6.63 -1.57
N SER A 66 -6.43 -6.77 -2.37
CA SER A 66 -6.49 -6.48 -3.81
C SER A 66 -7.50 -7.38 -4.53
N SER A 67 -7.53 -8.68 -4.20
CA SER A 67 -8.56 -9.61 -4.71
C SER A 67 -9.97 -9.16 -4.33
N ARG A 68 -10.23 -8.85 -3.05
CA ARG A 68 -11.56 -8.44 -2.57
C ARG A 68 -12.05 -7.14 -3.21
N LEU A 69 -11.13 -6.20 -3.48
CA LEU A 69 -11.46 -4.95 -4.16
C LEU A 69 -11.74 -5.18 -5.64
N SER A 70 -10.97 -6.06 -6.29
CA SER A 70 -11.22 -6.49 -7.68
C SER A 70 -12.61 -7.11 -7.82
N ASP A 71 -13.00 -8.01 -6.92
CA ASP A 71 -14.34 -8.62 -6.89
C ASP A 71 -15.48 -7.58 -6.71
N LYS A 72 -15.15 -6.40 -6.19
CA LYS A 72 -16.06 -5.27 -6.00
C LYS A 72 -15.93 -4.20 -7.09
N ASN A 73 -15.37 -4.56 -8.24
CA ASN A 73 -15.16 -3.68 -9.41
C ASN A 73 -14.27 -2.47 -9.11
N LYS A 74 -13.31 -2.60 -8.19
CA LYS A 74 -12.27 -1.59 -7.95
C LYS A 74 -10.96 -2.07 -8.56
N ILE A 75 -10.19 -1.16 -9.16
CA ILE A 75 -8.84 -1.46 -9.61
C ILE A 75 -7.90 -1.38 -8.41
N ALA A 76 -7.26 -2.49 -8.07
CA ALA A 76 -6.37 -2.59 -6.93
C ALA A 76 -5.09 -3.34 -7.32
N LEU A 77 -3.93 -2.79 -6.96
CA LEU A 77 -2.63 -3.38 -7.20
C LEU A 77 -1.90 -3.58 -5.87
N ASP A 78 -1.53 -4.82 -5.57
CA ASP A 78 -0.56 -5.13 -4.51
C ASP A 78 0.84 -4.81 -5.05
N ILE A 79 1.49 -3.80 -4.46
CA ILE A 79 2.78 -3.28 -4.91
C ILE A 79 3.94 -3.62 -3.96
N GLY A 80 3.65 -4.26 -2.82
CA GLY A 80 4.67 -4.63 -1.83
C GLY A 80 5.61 -3.48 -1.47
N HIS A 81 6.93 -3.74 -1.54
CA HIS A 81 7.98 -2.78 -1.15
C HIS A 81 8.42 -1.83 -2.28
N LEU A 82 7.54 -1.46 -3.21
CA LEU A 82 7.88 -0.74 -4.45
C LEU A 82 8.84 0.45 -4.27
N THR A 83 8.59 1.32 -3.28
CA THR A 83 9.46 2.49 -3.05
C THR A 83 10.87 2.11 -2.62
N ASN A 84 11.00 1.08 -1.77
CA ASN A 84 12.31 0.57 -1.37
C ASN A 84 13.01 -0.13 -2.54
N SER A 85 12.28 -0.94 -3.33
CA SER A 85 12.85 -1.61 -4.50
C SER A 85 13.36 -0.62 -5.54
N TYR A 86 12.64 0.49 -5.76
CA TYR A 86 13.09 1.58 -6.61
C TYR A 86 14.37 2.23 -6.07
N ASP A 87 14.38 2.57 -4.78
CA ASP A 87 15.55 3.16 -4.13
C ASP A 87 16.78 2.25 -4.18
N THR A 88 16.60 0.93 -4.05
CA THR A 88 17.69 -0.04 -4.23
C THR A 88 18.22 -0.01 -5.66
N ALA A 89 17.32 -0.10 -6.65
CA ALA A 89 17.71 -0.19 -8.05
C ALA A 89 18.37 1.08 -8.59
N PHE A 90 17.91 2.26 -8.15
CA PHE A 90 18.28 3.54 -8.77
C PHE A 90 19.08 4.48 -7.85
N ASN A 91 18.96 4.32 -6.53
CA ASN A 91 19.56 5.24 -5.55
C ASN A 91 20.61 4.56 -4.66
N GLY A 92 20.99 3.31 -4.94
CA GLY A 92 22.03 2.58 -4.21
C GLY A 92 21.68 2.26 -2.75
N LYS A 93 20.38 2.28 -2.38
CA LYS A 93 19.95 1.91 -1.03
C LYS A 93 20.02 0.38 -0.82
N PRO A 94 20.13 -0.10 0.42
CA PRO A 94 20.06 -1.54 0.71
C PRO A 94 18.76 -2.16 0.19
N VAL A 95 18.81 -3.46 -0.13
CA VAL A 95 17.58 -4.21 -0.46
C VAL A 95 16.60 -4.17 0.72
N PRO A 96 15.28 -4.19 0.48
CA PRO A 96 14.27 -4.07 1.54
C PRO A 96 14.46 -5.09 2.68
N GLU A 97 14.88 -6.30 2.35
CA GLU A 97 15.03 -7.43 3.27
C GLU A 97 16.17 -7.22 4.29
N LEU A 98 17.15 -6.37 3.99
CA LEU A 98 18.27 -6.04 4.88
C LEU A 98 17.97 -4.86 5.81
N LEU A 99 16.87 -4.14 5.59
CA LEU A 99 16.48 -3.05 6.49
C LEU A 99 15.97 -3.63 7.82
N PRO A 100 16.23 -2.98 8.96
CA PRO A 100 15.64 -3.37 10.23
C PRO A 100 14.11 -3.31 10.15
N ILE A 101 13.42 -4.26 10.79
CA ILE A 101 11.96 -4.24 10.87
C ILE A 101 11.56 -2.95 11.61
N GLY A 102 10.83 -2.07 10.93
CA GLY A 102 10.30 -0.85 11.54
C GLY A 102 9.29 -1.22 12.64
N PHE A 103 9.43 -0.61 13.81
CA PHE A 103 8.44 -0.68 14.89
C PHE A 103 7.63 0.62 14.88
#